data_AF-A0A1F7F845-F1
#
_entry.id   AF-A0A1F7F845-F1
#
_cell.length_a   1.000
_cell.length_b   1.000
_cell.length_c   1.000
_cell.angle_alpha   90.00
_cell.angle_beta   90.00
_cell.angle_gamma   90.00
#
_symmetry.space_group_name_H-M   'P 1'
#
loop_
_entity.id
_entity.type
_entity.pdbx_description
1 polymer ?
#
loop_
_entity_poly.entity_id
_entity_poly.type
_entity_poly.pdbx_seq_one_letter_code
_entity_poly.pdbx_strand_id
1 'polypeptide(L)'
;MKNLAKRKRIVSLRNQGKTFIEIAEIFGNCPYRVSGLYAEHMENLNECSKYPFRKYLSVRLRNALVHAFGVEILGKPEKMAEFGSGKLRSLKHFGKITVSELGVALEKFGYISDKKSWLNTKNP
;
A
#
# COMPACT_ATOMS: atom_id res chain seq x y z
N MET A 1 -8.55 -4.78 -13.33
CA MET A 1 -7.24 -4.61 -14.03
C MET A 1 -7.11 -3.33 -14.89
N LYS A 2 -8.16 -2.54 -15.17
CA LYS A 2 -8.12 -1.45 -16.17
C LYS A 2 -7.38 -0.14 -15.76
N ASN A 3 -7.27 0.20 -14.47
CA ASN A 3 -6.72 1.50 -14.06
C ASN A 3 -5.19 1.56 -13.94
N LEU A 4 -4.52 0.46 -13.57
CA LEU A 4 -3.06 0.48 -13.33
C LEU A 4 -2.26 0.56 -14.65
N ALA A 5 -2.64 -0.23 -15.66
CA ALA A 5 -2.00 -0.19 -16.98
C ALA A 5 -2.15 1.20 -17.63
N LYS A 6 -3.34 1.81 -17.50
CA LYS A 6 -3.62 3.17 -17.98
C LYS A 6 -2.72 4.20 -17.29
N ARG A 7 -2.60 4.17 -15.96
CA ARG A 7 -1.71 5.07 -15.20
C ARG A 7 -0.24 4.91 -15.61
N LYS A 8 0.25 3.68 -15.73
CA LYS A 8 1.62 3.40 -16.21
C LYS A 8 1.86 3.97 -17.61
N ARG A 9 0.89 3.84 -18.51
CA ARG A 9 1.00 4.38 -19.88
C ARG A 9 0.97 5.91 -19.90
N ILE A 10 0.13 6.54 -19.09
CA ILE A 10 0.12 8.01 -18.92
C ILE A 10 1.50 8.52 -18.48
N VAL A 11 2.12 7.86 -17.48
CA VAL A 11 3.46 8.22 -16.99
C VAL A 11 4.52 8.03 -18.07
N SER A 12 4.47 6.91 -18.80
CA SER A 12 5.38 6.66 -19.93
C SER A 12 5.28 7.75 -21.00
N LEU A 13 4.08 8.20 -21.37
CA LEU A 13 3.88 9.26 -22.36
C LEU A 13 4.36 10.62 -21.84
N ARG A 14 4.17 10.91 -20.53
CA ARG A 14 4.74 12.11 -19.89
C ARG A 14 6.27 12.11 -19.93
N ASN A 15 6.90 10.97 -19.67
CA ASN A 15 8.35 10.83 -19.73
C ASN A 15 8.90 10.96 -21.16
N GLN A 16 8.07 10.73 -22.18
CA GLN A 16 8.38 10.99 -23.59
C GLN A 16 8.14 12.45 -24.01
N GLY A 17 7.75 13.33 -23.09
CA GLY A 17 7.56 14.76 -23.34
C GLY A 17 6.15 15.19 -23.73
N LYS A 18 5.19 14.26 -23.90
CA LYS A 18 3.81 14.61 -24.27
C LYS A 18 3.12 15.40 -23.16
N THR A 19 2.36 16.42 -23.52
CA THR A 19 1.52 17.22 -22.62
C THR A 19 0.30 16.44 -22.14
N PHE A 20 -0.35 16.90 -21.08
CA PHE A 20 -1.59 16.26 -20.61
C PHE A 20 -2.74 16.37 -21.61
N ILE A 21 -2.72 17.39 -22.48
CA ILE A 21 -3.72 17.58 -23.54
C ILE A 21 -3.58 16.49 -24.60
N GLU A 22 -2.37 16.30 -25.14
CA GLU A 22 -2.10 15.24 -26.13
C GLU A 22 -2.39 13.84 -25.56
N ILE A 23 -2.08 13.61 -24.28
CA ILE A 23 -2.37 12.33 -23.63
C ILE A 23 -3.89 12.14 -23.43
N ALA A 24 -4.62 13.21 -23.11
CA ALA A 24 -6.07 13.18 -23.00
C ALA A 24 -6.75 12.76 -24.30
N GLU A 25 -6.28 13.28 -25.44
CA GLU A 25 -6.74 12.90 -26.78
C GLU A 25 -6.52 11.42 -27.06
N ILE A 26 -5.32 10.89 -26.77
CA ILE A 26 -4.98 9.46 -26.95
C ILE A 26 -5.95 8.54 -26.19
N PHE A 27 -6.38 8.95 -25.00
CA PHE A 27 -7.22 8.12 -24.13
C PHE A 27 -8.72 8.49 -24.16
N GLY A 28 -9.13 9.50 -24.91
CA GLY A 28 -10.49 10.05 -24.86
C GLY A 28 -10.90 10.47 -23.44
N ASN A 29 -10.06 11.21 -22.72
CA ASN A 29 -10.38 11.76 -21.39
C ASN A 29 -10.14 13.27 -21.35
N CYS A 30 -10.63 13.95 -20.31
CA CYS A 30 -10.24 15.35 -20.09
C CYS A 30 -8.80 15.44 -19.56
N PRO A 31 -8.04 16.51 -19.93
CA PRO A 31 -6.66 16.72 -19.46
C PRO A 31 -6.54 16.72 -17.93
N TYR A 32 -7.54 17.30 -17.24
CA TYR A 32 -7.60 17.31 -15.78
C TYR A 32 -7.58 15.90 -15.18
N ARG A 33 -8.37 14.96 -15.74
CA ARG A 33 -8.41 13.58 -15.27
C ARG A 33 -7.10 12.83 -15.54
N VAL A 34 -6.44 13.11 -16.67
CA VAL A 34 -5.11 12.55 -16.95
C VAL A 34 -4.07 13.06 -15.96
N SER A 35 -4.07 14.36 -15.68
CA SER A 35 -3.19 14.98 -14.68
C SER A 35 -3.40 14.37 -13.29
N GLY A 36 -4.65 14.23 -12.84
CA GLY A 36 -4.96 13.59 -11.56
C GLY A 36 -4.49 12.13 -11.49
N LEU A 37 -4.66 11.35 -12.56
CA LEU A 37 -4.17 9.97 -12.62
C LEU A 37 -2.64 9.87 -12.62
N TYR A 38 -1.95 10.85 -13.23
CA TYR A 38 -0.49 10.95 -13.19
C TYR A 38 -0.03 11.29 -11.77
N ALA A 39 -0.60 12.32 -11.14
CA ALA A 39 -0.28 12.73 -9.78
C ALA A 39 -0.48 11.60 -8.77
N GLU A 40 -1.62 10.91 -8.81
CA GLU A 40 -1.91 9.76 -7.94
C GLU A 40 -0.90 8.61 -8.16
N HIS A 41 -0.43 8.41 -9.40
CA HIS A 41 0.59 7.40 -9.66
C HIS A 41 1.96 7.81 -9.12
N MET A 42 2.37 9.07 -9.32
CA MET A 42 3.64 9.59 -8.83
C MET A 42 3.69 9.62 -7.30
N GLU A 43 2.60 10.04 -6.65
CA GLU A 43 2.47 9.98 -5.19
C GLU A 43 2.60 8.54 -4.70
N ASN A 44 1.93 7.59 -5.35
CA ASN A 44 2.08 6.18 -5.00
C ASN A 44 3.52 5.65 -5.22
N LEU A 45 4.23 6.10 -6.24
CA LEU A 45 5.63 5.75 -6.47
C LEU A 45 6.53 6.33 -5.38
N ASN A 46 6.35 7.61 -5.03
CA ASN A 46 7.08 8.29 -3.98
C ASN A 46 6.83 7.63 -2.62
N GLU A 47 5.58 7.33 -2.28
CA GLU A 47 5.25 6.60 -1.05
C GLU A 47 5.81 5.18 -1.03
N CYS A 48 5.84 4.47 -2.16
CA CYS A 48 6.46 3.15 -2.25
C CYS A 48 7.98 3.22 -2.11
N SER A 49 8.62 4.29 -2.60
CA SER A 49 10.06 4.53 -2.40
C SER A 49 10.36 4.84 -0.93
N LYS A 50 9.53 5.67 -0.29
CA LYS A 50 9.67 6.02 1.13
C LYS A 50 9.34 4.86 2.08
N TYR A 51 8.38 4.02 1.71
CA TYR A 51 7.90 2.89 2.52
C TYR A 51 7.91 1.60 1.69
N PRO A 52 9.08 0.96 1.48
CA PRO A 52 9.20 -0.21 0.62
C PRO A 52 8.31 -1.39 1.02
N PHE A 53 8.05 -1.56 2.32
CA PHE A 53 7.18 -2.61 2.85
C PHE A 53 5.72 -2.45 2.41
N ARG A 54 5.26 -1.20 2.19
CA ARG A 54 3.90 -0.85 1.75
C ARG A 54 3.45 -1.62 0.51
N LYS A 55 4.36 -1.92 -0.42
CA LYS A 55 4.03 -2.58 -1.70
C LYS A 55 3.56 -4.03 -1.53
N TYR A 56 3.78 -4.63 -0.37
CA TYR A 56 3.37 -6.00 -0.04
C TYR A 56 2.08 -6.08 0.77
N LEU A 57 1.49 -4.92 1.09
CA LEU A 57 0.26 -4.81 1.85
C LEU A 57 -0.88 -4.48 0.89
N SER A 58 -2.04 -5.15 1.04
CA SER A 58 -3.23 -4.75 0.30
C SER A 58 -3.65 -3.31 0.65
N VAL A 59 -4.38 -2.66 -0.25
CA VAL A 59 -4.98 -1.34 0.01
C VAL A 59 -5.77 -1.33 1.33
N ARG A 60 -6.51 -2.41 1.59
CA ARG A 60 -7.31 -2.54 2.82
C ARG A 60 -6.43 -2.58 4.06
N LEU A 61 -5.39 -3.42 4.06
CA LEU A 61 -4.46 -3.54 5.19
C LEU A 61 -3.70 -2.23 5.44
N ARG A 62 -3.25 -1.56 4.37
CA ARG A 62 -2.63 -0.23 4.46
C ARG A 62 -3.56 0.78 5.12
N ASN A 63 -4.81 0.87 4.66
CA ASN A 63 -5.76 1.82 5.22
C ASN A 63 -6.06 1.52 6.70
N ALA A 64 -6.17 0.25 7.08
CA ALA A 64 -6.34 -0.15 8.48
C ALA A 64 -5.14 0.30 9.34
N LEU A 65 -3.91 0.07 8.86
CA LEU A 65 -2.68 0.49 9.54
C LEU A 65 -2.59 2.01 9.67
N VAL A 66 -2.86 2.75 8.60
CA VAL A 66 -2.83 4.23 8.61
C VAL A 66 -3.90 4.79 9.54
N HIS A 67 -5.09 4.20 9.58
CA HIS A 67 -6.14 4.63 10.49
C HIS A 67 -5.77 4.39 11.96
N ALA A 68 -5.09 3.29 12.27
CA ALA A 68 -4.73 2.96 13.65
C ALA A 68 -3.48 3.67 14.16
N PHE A 69 -2.49 3.91 13.28
CA PHE A 69 -1.14 4.32 13.69
C PHE A 69 -0.57 5.51 12.91
N GLY A 70 -1.32 6.06 11.95
CA GLY A 70 -0.82 7.08 11.02
C GLY A 70 0.02 6.52 9.87
N VAL A 71 0.36 7.37 8.89
CA VAL A 71 1.05 6.95 7.65
C VAL A 71 2.47 6.39 7.88
N GLU A 72 3.14 6.87 8.93
CA GLU A 72 4.51 6.51 9.26
C GLU A 72 4.68 5.03 9.61
N ILE A 73 3.62 4.37 10.06
CA ILE A 73 3.67 2.94 10.41
C ILE A 73 4.08 2.09 9.21
N LEU A 74 3.75 2.52 7.98
CA LEU A 74 4.07 1.79 6.75
C LEU A 74 5.59 1.65 6.52
N GLY A 75 6.39 2.49 7.17
CA GLY A 75 7.85 2.41 7.18
C GLY A 75 8.46 1.72 8.40
N LYS A 76 7.64 1.20 9.33
CA LYS A 76 8.08 0.61 10.61
C LYS A 76 7.50 -0.81 10.78
N PRO A 77 7.78 -1.76 9.88
CA PRO A 77 7.27 -3.12 9.96
C PRO A 77 7.69 -3.85 11.25
N GLU A 78 8.84 -3.52 11.83
CA GLU A 78 9.32 -4.08 13.10
C GLU A 78 8.32 -3.76 14.23
N LYS A 79 7.83 -2.52 14.29
CA LYS A 79 6.83 -2.11 15.27
C LYS A 79 5.52 -2.88 15.11
N MET A 80 5.13 -3.22 13.87
CA MET A 80 3.94 -4.04 13.63
C MET A 80 4.13 -5.47 14.14
N ALA A 81 5.33 -6.03 13.96
CA ALA A 81 5.69 -7.35 14.48
C ALA A 81 5.68 -7.37 16.02
N GLU A 82 6.31 -6.37 16.65
CA GLU A 82 6.37 -6.20 18.11
C GLU A 82 5.01 -6.01 18.77
N PHE A 83 4.09 -5.27 18.10
CA PHE A 83 2.76 -5.03 18.65
C PHE A 83 1.98 -6.32 18.89
N GLY A 84 2.24 -7.34 18.05
CA GLY A 84 1.67 -8.67 18.21
C GLY A 84 0.25 -8.78 17.65
N SER A 85 -0.12 -10.00 17.24
CA SER A 85 -1.37 -10.24 16.53
C SER A 85 -2.61 -10.04 17.41
N GLY A 86 -2.52 -10.37 18.70
CA GLY A 86 -3.60 -10.19 19.67
C GLY A 86 -4.03 -8.73 19.82
N LYS A 87 -3.07 -7.83 20.05
CA LYS A 87 -3.35 -6.38 20.18
C LYS A 87 -3.82 -5.76 18.86
N LEU A 88 -3.32 -6.25 17.72
CA LEU A 88 -3.86 -5.81 16.43
C LEU A 88 -5.33 -6.18 16.27
N ARG A 89 -5.75 -7.38 16.68
CA ARG A 89 -7.16 -7.81 16.57
C ARG A 89 -8.13 -7.01 17.44
N SER A 90 -7.67 -6.33 18.49
CA SER A 90 -8.52 -5.44 19.29
C SER A 90 -8.74 -4.07 18.63
N LEU A 91 -8.01 -3.75 17.56
CA LEU A 91 -8.16 -2.48 16.85
C LEU A 91 -9.30 -2.54 15.84
N LYS A 92 -9.98 -1.40 15.68
CA LYS A 92 -11.00 -1.23 14.65
C LYS A 92 -10.39 -1.51 13.27
N HIS A 93 -11.10 -2.24 12.42
CA HIS A 93 -10.68 -2.66 11.06
C HIS A 93 -9.66 -3.81 10.97
N PHE A 94 -9.19 -4.37 12.09
CA PHE A 94 -8.26 -5.49 12.12
C PHE A 94 -8.95 -6.82 12.47
N GLY A 95 -9.55 -7.45 11.46
CA GLY A 95 -10.10 -8.80 11.60
C GLY A 95 -9.04 -9.91 11.46
N LYS A 96 -9.47 -11.16 11.67
CA LYS A 96 -8.63 -12.36 11.50
C LYS A 96 -7.91 -12.40 10.15
N ILE A 97 -8.61 -12.01 9.07
CA ILE A 97 -8.06 -11.99 7.71
C ILE A 97 -6.97 -10.92 7.59
N THR A 98 -7.26 -9.69 8.00
CA THR A 98 -6.32 -8.55 7.94
C THR A 98 -5.02 -8.85 8.71
N VAL A 99 -5.15 -9.42 9.92
CA VAL A 99 -3.99 -9.77 10.75
C VAL A 99 -3.24 -10.98 10.19
N SER A 100 -3.92 -11.96 9.61
CA SER A 100 -3.27 -13.08 8.91
C SER A 100 -2.49 -12.60 7.68
N GLU A 101 -3.05 -11.68 6.89
CA GLU A 101 -2.38 -11.08 5.73
C GLU A 101 -1.13 -10.31 6.16
N LEU A 102 -1.21 -9.52 7.23
CA LEU A 102 -0.05 -8.84 7.80
C LEU A 102 1.02 -9.83 8.28
N GLY A 103 0.63 -10.91 8.95
CA GLY A 103 1.56 -11.96 9.37
C GLY A 103 2.30 -12.60 8.19
N VAL A 104 1.62 -12.85 7.07
CA VAL A 104 2.28 -13.34 5.83
C VAL A 104 3.30 -12.33 5.32
N ALA A 105 2.95 -11.04 5.31
CA ALA A 105 3.86 -10.00 4.88
C ALA A 105 5.08 -9.90 5.81
N LEU A 106 4.88 -9.92 7.13
CA LEU A 106 5.99 -9.83 8.10
C LEU A 106 6.93 -11.03 8.02
N GLU A 107 6.40 -12.25 7.91
CA GLU A 107 7.20 -13.48 7.80
C GLU A 107 8.02 -13.49 6.52
N LYS A 108 7.41 -13.12 5.39
CA LYS A 108 8.08 -13.07 4.09
C LYS A 108 9.30 -12.12 4.07
N PHE A 109 9.28 -11.06 4.88
CA PHE A 109 10.37 -10.09 4.98
C PHE A 109 11.29 -10.31 6.19
N GLY A 110 11.09 -11.41 6.92
CA GLY A 110 11.95 -11.77 8.06
C GLY A 110 11.73 -10.93 9.32
N TYR A 111 10.64 -10.16 9.40
CA TYR A 111 10.28 -9.40 10.60
C TYR A 111 9.71 -10.28 11.72
N ILE A 112 9.20 -11.47 11.35
CA ILE A 112 8.82 -12.53 12.28
C ILE A 112 9.33 -13.86 11.74
N SER A 113 9.64 -14.78 12.65
CA SER A 113 10.23 -16.08 12.32
C SER A 113 9.19 -17.13 11.89
N ASP A 114 7.99 -17.08 12.49
CA ASP A 114 6.88 -17.98 12.19
C ASP A 114 5.55 -17.23 12.32
N LYS A 115 4.80 -17.16 11.23
CA LYS A 115 3.47 -16.58 11.20
C LYS A 115 2.51 -17.30 12.16
N LYS A 116 2.56 -18.63 12.29
CA LYS A 116 1.60 -19.37 13.12
C LYS A 116 1.81 -19.03 14.59
N SER A 117 3.05 -19.08 15.07
CA SER A 117 3.43 -18.62 16.40
C SER A 117 3.02 -17.17 16.64
N TRP A 118 3.33 -16.27 15.71
CA TRP A 118 2.95 -14.87 15.84
C TRP A 118 1.43 -14.65 15.87
N LEU A 119 0.64 -15.38 15.07
CA LEU A 119 -0.83 -15.32 15.11
C LEU A 119 -1.46 -15.92 16.36
N ASN A 120 -0.70 -16.75 17.08
CA ASN A 120 -1.07 -17.38 18.33
C ASN A 120 -0.50 -16.65 19.56
N THR A 121 0.19 -15.52 19.37
CA THR A 121 0.50 -14.60 20.49
C THR A 121 -0.79 -14.06 21.07
N LYS A 122 -1.33 -14.82 22.02
CA LYS A 122 -2.29 -14.33 23.00
C LYS A 122 -1.47 -13.41 23.89
N ASN A 123 -1.80 -12.12 23.88
CA ASN A 123 -1.37 -11.30 25.00
C ASN A 123 -2.33 -11.52 26.17
N PRO A 124 -1.81 -11.46 27.42
CA PRO A 124 -2.58 -11.61 28.65
C PRO A 124 -3.70 -10.58 28.77
#